data_AF-A0A3D2IP85-F1
#
_entry.id   AF-A0A3D2IP85-F1
#
_cell.length_a   1.000
_cell.length_b   1.000
_cell.length_c   1.000
_cell.angle_alpha   90.00
_cell.angle_beta   90.00
_cell.angle_gamma   90.00
#
_symmetry.space_group_name_H-M   'P 1'
#
loop_
_entity.id
_entity.type
_entity.pdbx_description
1 polymer ?
#
loop_
_entity_poly.entity_id
_entity_poly.type
_entity_poly.pdbx_seq_one_letter_code
_entity_poly.pdbx_strand_id
1 'polypeptide(L)'
;GFNIHDNTFRNITGYAISMMNYKDSAVYNNNITACGAGIICAASERSHANFYSSANGSNVRTSPMSLNCQIYNNMVSIDSGANGSNYNNANYGIWIFGENLKQNTGTIPAGDWRASGVTVRNNQVTMNVAGGGIWLTGTKGVTVSGNTVTCNFQSKGKYGTGSGIRTE
;
A
#
# COMPACT_ATOMS: atom_id res chain seq x y z
N GLY A 1 -6.51 -13.15 8.97
CA GLY A 1 -6.37 -12.84 7.55
C GLY A 1 -7.70 -12.76 6.86
N PHE A 2 -7.74 -12.02 5.76
CA PHE A 2 -8.80 -12.06 4.76
C PHE A 2 -8.16 -12.11 3.37
N ASN A 3 -8.94 -12.50 2.38
CA ASN A 3 -8.49 -12.56 0.99
C ASN A 3 -9.34 -11.63 0.13
N ILE A 4 -8.69 -10.80 -0.69
CA ILE A 4 -9.36 -9.97 -1.72
C ILE A 4 -8.86 -10.48 -3.07
N HIS A 5 -9.74 -11.17 -3.81
CA HIS A 5 -9.33 -11.77 -5.06
C HIS A 5 -10.42 -11.83 -6.11
N ASP A 6 -9.99 -11.90 -7.38
CA ASP A 6 -10.86 -11.99 -8.56
C ASP A 6 -11.88 -10.85 -8.66
N ASN A 7 -11.56 -9.67 -8.13
CA ASN A 7 -12.40 -8.48 -8.21
C ASN A 7 -11.96 -7.54 -9.33
N THR A 8 -12.89 -6.68 -9.76
CA THR A 8 -12.59 -5.53 -10.63
C THR A 8 -12.86 -4.23 -9.90
N PHE A 9 -11.85 -3.37 -9.83
CA PHE A 9 -11.92 -2.02 -9.28
C PHE A 9 -11.67 -1.02 -10.41
N ARG A 10 -12.58 -0.06 -10.60
CA ARG A 10 -12.49 0.91 -11.70
C ARG A 10 -12.99 2.28 -11.32
N ASN A 11 -12.35 3.32 -11.84
CA ASN A 11 -12.76 4.72 -11.70
C ASN A 11 -12.87 5.17 -10.23
N ILE A 12 -11.94 4.73 -9.39
CA ILE A 12 -11.89 5.12 -7.97
C ILE A 12 -10.90 6.26 -7.80
N THR A 13 -11.36 7.36 -7.20
CA THR A 13 -10.54 8.57 -7.05
C THR A 13 -9.46 8.47 -5.98
N GLY A 14 -9.52 7.43 -5.14
CA GLY A 14 -8.54 7.15 -4.09
C GLY A 14 -7.94 5.75 -4.17
N TYR A 15 -7.78 5.10 -3.01
CA TYR A 15 -7.25 3.74 -2.92
C TYR A 15 -8.24 2.72 -3.48
N ALA A 16 -7.80 1.85 -4.39
CA ALA A 16 -8.59 0.70 -4.81
C ALA A 16 -8.71 -0.33 -3.67
N ILE A 17 -7.58 -0.62 -2.99
CA ILE A 17 -7.54 -1.54 -1.86
C ILE A 17 -6.67 -0.95 -0.76
N SER A 18 -7.21 -0.89 0.46
CA SER A 18 -6.52 -0.40 1.64
C SER A 18 -6.50 -1.43 2.76
N MET A 19 -5.31 -1.96 3.06
CA MET A 19 -5.08 -2.89 4.16
C MET A 19 -4.27 -2.20 5.26
N MET A 20 -4.98 -1.69 6.27
CA MET A 20 -4.37 -0.99 7.41
C MET A 20 -4.34 -1.91 8.63
N ASN A 21 -3.15 -2.31 9.07
CA ASN A 21 -2.94 -3.17 10.24
C ASN A 21 -3.65 -4.54 10.15
N TYR A 22 -3.59 -5.17 8.99
CA TYR A 22 -4.10 -6.54 8.80
C TYR A 22 -2.95 -7.51 8.54
N LYS A 23 -3.02 -8.68 9.19
CA LYS A 23 -2.07 -9.77 8.98
C LYS A 23 -2.68 -11.01 8.37
N ASP A 24 -1.77 -11.84 7.84
CA ASP A 24 -2.06 -13.15 7.29
C ASP A 24 -3.10 -13.04 6.16
N SER A 25 -3.03 -11.96 5.38
CA SER A 25 -3.99 -11.61 4.33
C SER A 25 -3.37 -11.68 2.94
N ALA A 26 -4.21 -11.91 1.92
CA ALA A 26 -3.76 -11.94 0.54
C ALA A 26 -4.61 -11.06 -0.39
N VAL A 27 -3.97 -10.44 -1.36
CA VAL A 27 -4.60 -9.66 -2.43
C VAL A 27 -4.10 -10.19 -3.76
N TYR A 28 -4.96 -10.84 -4.54
CA TYR A 28 -4.51 -11.51 -5.75
C TYR A 28 -5.52 -11.60 -6.87
N ASN A 29 -5.04 -11.71 -8.11
CA ASN A 29 -5.88 -11.82 -9.31
C ASN A 29 -6.92 -10.68 -9.46
N ASN A 30 -6.68 -9.51 -8.87
CA ASN A 30 -7.60 -8.38 -9.04
C ASN A 30 -7.21 -7.57 -10.28
N ASN A 31 -8.23 -6.97 -10.90
CA ASN A 31 -8.08 -6.03 -11.99
C ASN A 31 -8.42 -4.61 -11.51
N ILE A 32 -7.40 -3.76 -11.35
CA ILE A 32 -7.51 -2.39 -10.86
C ILE A 32 -7.18 -1.43 -12.02
N THR A 33 -8.13 -0.63 -12.47
CA THR A 33 -7.96 0.27 -13.62
C THR A 33 -8.51 1.67 -13.37
N ALA A 34 -7.86 2.68 -13.94
CA ALA A 34 -8.29 4.07 -13.82
C ALA A 34 -8.53 4.49 -12.35
N CYS A 35 -7.64 4.09 -11.46
CA CYS A 35 -7.68 4.44 -10.05
C CYS A 35 -6.62 5.49 -9.71
N GLY A 36 -6.87 6.30 -8.67
CA GLY A 36 -5.92 7.29 -8.17
C GLY A 36 -4.74 6.68 -7.41
N ALA A 37 -4.99 5.58 -6.69
CA ALA A 37 -3.97 4.73 -6.08
C ALA A 37 -4.41 3.26 -6.09
N GLY A 38 -3.44 2.35 -6.11
CA GLY A 38 -3.72 0.91 -6.21
C GLY A 38 -3.90 0.27 -4.85
N ILE A 39 -2.94 -0.56 -4.47
CA ILE A 39 -2.98 -1.40 -3.27
C ILE A 39 -2.06 -0.81 -2.21
N ILE A 40 -2.55 -0.60 -0.99
CA ILE A 40 -1.70 -0.32 0.17
C ILE A 40 -1.78 -1.45 1.21
N CYS A 41 -0.63 -1.91 1.67
CA CYS A 41 -0.48 -2.82 2.80
C CYS A 41 0.40 -2.16 3.85
N ALA A 42 -0.22 -1.78 4.96
CA ALA A 42 0.41 -0.94 5.97
C ALA A 42 0.37 -1.58 7.36
N ALA A 43 1.47 -1.46 8.11
CA ALA A 43 1.56 -1.86 9.52
C ALA A 43 0.79 -0.92 10.46
N SER A 44 0.63 0.34 10.06
CA SER A 44 -0.14 1.37 10.74
C SER A 44 -0.81 2.28 9.71
N GLU A 45 -1.90 2.94 10.10
CA GLU A 45 -2.45 4.03 9.31
C GLU A 45 -1.56 5.28 9.47
N ARG A 46 -1.33 6.02 8.37
CA ARG A 46 -0.31 7.07 8.28
C ARG A 46 -0.58 8.30 9.14
N SER A 47 -1.85 8.64 9.39
CA SER A 47 -2.26 9.70 10.31
C SER A 47 -2.36 9.23 11.76
N HIS A 48 -2.13 7.93 12.01
CA HIS A 48 -2.27 7.27 13.31
C HIS A 48 -3.68 7.40 13.92
N ALA A 49 -4.68 7.76 13.10
CA ALA A 49 -6.04 8.07 13.56
C ALA A 49 -6.95 6.84 13.57
N ASN A 50 -6.74 5.89 12.66
CA ASN A 50 -7.65 4.74 12.45
C ASN A 50 -7.04 3.41 12.89
N PHE A 51 -6.57 3.35 14.14
CA PHE A 51 -6.14 2.08 14.73
C PHE A 51 -7.32 1.45 15.49
N TYR A 52 -8.06 0.57 14.83
CA TYR A 52 -9.23 -0.08 15.42
C TYR A 52 -8.82 -1.02 16.56
N SER A 53 -9.48 -0.87 17.72
CA SER A 53 -9.39 -1.82 18.83
C SER A 53 -9.88 -3.21 18.40
N SER A 54 -9.39 -4.26 19.06
CA SER A 54 -9.84 -5.63 18.79
C SER A 54 -11.37 -5.74 18.88
N ALA A 55 -11.98 -6.41 17.89
CA ALA A 55 -13.44 -6.53 17.75
C ALA A 55 -14.14 -7.21 18.96
N ASN A 56 -13.39 -7.90 19.81
CA ASN A 56 -13.88 -8.56 21.02
C ASN A 56 -13.93 -7.65 22.27
N GLY A 57 -13.70 -6.34 22.12
CA GLY A 57 -13.73 -5.39 23.23
C GLY A 57 -12.56 -5.51 24.22
N SER A 58 -11.55 -6.34 23.92
CA SER A 58 -10.37 -6.46 24.77
C SER A 58 -9.50 -5.19 24.69
N ASN A 59 -9.00 -4.73 25.83
CA ASN A 59 -8.01 -3.64 25.91
C ASN A 59 -6.61 -4.09 25.45
N VAL A 60 -6.53 -5.01 24.50
CA VAL A 60 -5.24 -5.47 23.96
C VAL A 60 -4.59 -4.27 23.29
N ARG A 61 -3.58 -3.73 23.96
CA ARG A 61 -2.72 -2.69 23.39
C ARG A 61 -2.10 -3.27 22.14
N THR A 62 -2.26 -2.53 21.07
CA THR A 62 -1.73 -2.88 19.78
C THR A 62 -0.21 -2.87 19.86
N SER A 63 0.41 -3.90 19.28
CA SER A 63 1.85 -4.12 19.34
C SER A 63 2.39 -4.31 17.94
N PRO A 64 3.67 -3.96 17.72
CA PRO A 64 4.32 -4.23 16.45
C PRO A 64 4.21 -5.70 16.06
N MET A 65 3.90 -5.95 14.79
CA MET A 65 3.63 -7.30 14.29
C MET A 65 4.11 -7.46 12.86
N SER A 66 4.42 -8.71 12.48
CA SER A 66 4.63 -9.04 11.08
C SER A 66 3.30 -9.12 10.35
N LEU A 67 3.25 -8.55 9.15
CA LEU A 67 2.04 -8.53 8.34
C LEU A 67 1.79 -9.89 7.70
N ASN A 68 2.85 -10.62 7.29
CA ASN A 68 2.71 -11.91 6.60
C ASN A 68 1.74 -11.85 5.39
N CYS A 69 1.71 -10.72 4.69
CA CYS A 69 0.77 -10.47 3.61
C CYS A 69 1.33 -10.86 2.25
N GLN A 70 0.46 -11.28 1.34
CA GLN A 70 0.83 -11.63 -0.03
C GLN A 70 0.05 -10.79 -1.04
N ILE A 71 0.77 -10.13 -1.96
CA ILE A 71 0.18 -9.35 -3.05
C ILE A 71 0.69 -9.92 -4.35
N TYR A 72 -0.17 -10.62 -5.11
CA TYR A 72 0.30 -11.34 -6.30
C TYR A 72 -0.67 -11.42 -7.46
N ASN A 73 -0.14 -11.51 -8.68
CA ASN A 73 -0.93 -11.67 -9.92
C ASN A 73 -2.00 -10.58 -10.13
N ASN A 74 -1.86 -9.40 -9.54
CA ASN A 74 -2.80 -8.31 -9.78
C ASN A 74 -2.38 -7.52 -11.02
N MET A 75 -3.38 -7.02 -11.75
CA MET A 75 -3.20 -5.98 -12.76
C MET A 75 -3.60 -4.65 -12.15
N VAL A 76 -2.68 -3.68 -12.14
CA VAL A 76 -2.86 -2.37 -11.50
C VAL A 76 -2.53 -1.29 -12.49
N SER A 77 -3.46 -0.39 -12.77
CA SER A 77 -3.26 0.78 -13.64
C SER A 77 -3.72 2.05 -12.93
N ILE A 78 -2.78 2.98 -12.73
CA ILE A 78 -2.98 4.23 -11.99
C ILE A 78 -2.94 5.42 -12.94
N ASP A 79 -3.91 6.32 -12.83
CA ASP A 79 -4.07 7.47 -13.72
C ASP A 79 -4.17 8.80 -12.97
N SER A 80 -3.55 9.82 -13.53
CA SER A 80 -3.65 11.22 -13.11
C SER A 80 -5.09 11.74 -13.06
N GLY A 81 -5.94 11.36 -14.03
CA GLY A 81 -7.32 11.85 -14.15
C GLY A 81 -8.28 11.25 -13.13
N ALA A 82 -7.90 10.13 -12.51
CA ALA A 82 -8.67 9.53 -11.44
C ALA A 82 -8.48 10.27 -10.11
N ASN A 83 -7.34 10.93 -9.88
CA ASN A 83 -7.18 11.79 -8.72
C ASN A 83 -8.04 13.05 -8.91
N GLY A 84 -9.29 13.01 -8.44
CA GLY A 84 -10.11 14.21 -8.34
C GLY A 84 -9.32 15.33 -7.65
N SER A 85 -9.67 16.58 -7.90
CA SER A 85 -8.93 17.77 -7.41
C SER A 85 -8.63 17.79 -5.90
N ASN A 86 -9.35 16.99 -5.12
CA ASN A 86 -9.22 16.88 -3.66
C ASN A 86 -8.39 15.68 -3.17
N TYR A 87 -7.95 14.76 -4.05
CA TYR A 87 -7.13 13.63 -3.62
C TYR A 87 -5.65 14.02 -3.58
N ASN A 88 -5.15 14.26 -2.36
CA ASN A 88 -3.80 14.79 -2.11
C ASN A 88 -2.77 13.73 -1.69
N ASN A 89 -3.07 12.45 -1.89
CA ASN A 89 -2.09 11.40 -1.60
C ASN A 89 -1.13 11.21 -2.76
N ALA A 90 0.06 10.71 -2.44
CA ALA A 90 1.04 10.36 -3.45
C ALA A 90 0.53 9.21 -4.34
N ASN A 91 0.90 9.23 -5.61
CA ASN A 91 0.52 8.20 -6.56
C ASN A 91 1.36 6.93 -6.35
N TYR A 92 0.70 5.79 -6.27
CA TYR A 92 1.37 4.50 -6.24
C TYR A 92 0.52 3.36 -6.80
N GLY A 93 1.19 2.38 -7.39
CA GLY A 93 0.55 1.14 -7.80
C GLY A 93 0.37 0.19 -6.62
N ILE A 94 1.48 -0.13 -5.94
CA ILE A 94 1.49 -0.95 -4.72
C ILE A 94 2.37 -0.24 -3.70
N TRP A 95 1.89 -0.03 -2.49
CA TRP A 95 2.66 0.57 -1.41
C TRP A 95 2.67 -0.30 -0.17
N ILE A 96 3.87 -0.64 0.29
CA ILE A 96 4.13 -1.30 1.56
C ILE A 96 4.63 -0.25 2.53
N PHE A 97 3.87 -0.01 3.60
CA PHE A 97 4.15 1.07 4.54
C PHE A 97 4.32 0.56 5.98
N GLY A 98 5.38 1.01 6.63
CA GLY A 98 5.56 0.95 8.07
C GLY A 98 6.55 2.02 8.52
N GLU A 99 6.85 2.03 9.80
CA GLU A 99 7.70 3.05 10.42
C GLU A 99 8.30 2.56 11.72
N ASN A 100 9.38 3.19 12.19
CA ASN A 100 9.92 2.91 13.52
C ASN A 100 9.62 4.09 14.44
N LEU A 101 8.62 3.94 15.32
CA LEU A 101 8.15 4.98 16.21
C LEU A 101 9.07 5.10 17.42
N LYS A 102 9.72 6.26 17.59
CA LYS A 102 10.61 6.55 18.73
C LYS A 102 9.86 6.94 20.00
N GLN A 103 8.62 7.37 19.85
CA GLN A 103 7.72 7.78 20.92
C GLN A 103 6.29 7.35 20.55
N ASN A 104 5.39 7.39 21.51
CA ASN A 104 3.98 7.12 21.25
C ASN A 104 3.43 8.20 20.31
N THR A 105 2.64 7.79 19.32
CA THR A 105 1.95 8.70 18.40
C THR A 105 0.46 8.39 18.41
N GLY A 106 -0.34 9.30 18.95
CA GLY A 106 -1.77 9.07 19.16
C GLY A 106 -2.02 7.85 20.05
N THR A 107 -2.75 6.86 19.53
CA THR A 107 -3.05 5.59 20.21
C THR A 107 -2.00 4.50 19.97
N ILE A 108 -1.00 4.76 19.14
CA ILE A 108 0.03 3.77 18.77
C ILE A 108 1.26 3.95 19.67
N PRO A 109 1.68 2.90 20.41
CA PRO A 109 2.88 2.98 21.23
C PRO A 109 4.16 3.03 20.39
N ALA A 110 5.22 3.60 20.98
CA ALA A 110 6.58 3.51 20.44
C ALA A 110 6.95 2.06 20.15
N GLY A 111 7.65 1.82 19.03
CA GLY A 111 7.98 0.46 18.61
C GLY A 111 8.41 0.34 17.15
N ASP A 112 8.90 -0.85 16.80
CA ASP A 112 9.33 -1.19 15.44
C ASP A 112 8.14 -1.62 14.57
N TRP A 113 7.34 -0.65 14.12
CA TRP A 113 6.20 -0.84 13.22
C TRP A 113 6.61 -0.96 11.74
N ARG A 114 7.88 -1.32 11.45
CA ARG A 114 8.30 -1.53 10.07
C ARG A 114 7.51 -2.70 9.47
N ALA A 115 6.97 -2.49 8.28
CA ALA A 115 6.21 -3.52 7.58
C ALA A 115 7.13 -4.70 7.25
N SER A 116 6.76 -5.89 7.70
CA SER A 116 7.56 -7.10 7.56
C SER A 116 6.73 -8.31 7.16
N GLY A 117 7.39 -9.33 6.59
CA GLY A 117 6.73 -10.56 6.15
C GLY A 117 5.87 -10.37 4.88
N VAL A 118 6.03 -9.27 4.15
CA VAL A 118 5.23 -9.02 2.94
C VAL A 118 5.94 -9.57 1.71
N THR A 119 5.18 -10.28 0.86
CA THR A 119 5.64 -10.71 -0.46
C THR A 119 4.81 -10.06 -1.56
N VAL A 120 5.47 -9.34 -2.46
CA VAL A 120 4.87 -8.71 -3.65
C VAL A 120 5.42 -9.42 -4.89
N ARG A 121 4.60 -10.20 -5.59
CA ARG A 121 5.10 -10.98 -6.74
C ARG A 121 4.18 -11.04 -7.95
N ASN A 122 4.75 -11.10 -9.14
CA ASN A 122 4.01 -11.36 -10.39
C ASN A 122 2.86 -10.36 -10.65
N ASN A 123 2.92 -9.15 -10.11
CA ASN A 123 1.96 -8.10 -10.41
C ASN A 123 2.38 -7.36 -11.68
N GLN A 124 1.38 -6.90 -12.44
CA GLN A 124 1.56 -5.99 -13.57
C GLN A 124 1.10 -4.61 -13.13
N VAL A 125 2.04 -3.67 -13.00
CA VAL A 125 1.77 -2.32 -12.52
C VAL A 125 2.05 -1.32 -13.64
N THR A 126 1.01 -0.63 -14.10
CA THR A 126 1.10 0.46 -15.08
C THR A 126 0.87 1.79 -14.38
N MET A 127 1.87 2.66 -14.46
CA MET A 127 1.83 4.00 -13.92
C MET A 127 1.69 4.99 -15.08
N ASN A 128 0.53 5.65 -15.21
CA ASN A 128 0.29 6.71 -16.19
C ASN A 128 0.51 8.11 -15.61
N VAL A 129 0.95 8.18 -14.35
CA VAL A 129 1.29 9.41 -13.61
C VAL A 129 2.53 9.17 -12.76
N ALA A 130 3.37 10.19 -12.57
CA ALA A 130 4.57 10.03 -11.77
C ALA A 130 4.23 9.68 -10.30
N GLY A 131 4.98 8.71 -9.76
CA GLY A 131 4.77 8.12 -8.44
C GLY A 131 5.66 6.89 -8.26
N GLY A 132 5.39 6.10 -7.21
CA GLY A 132 6.06 4.81 -7.00
C GLY A 132 5.23 3.66 -7.57
N GLY A 133 5.76 2.91 -8.55
CA GLY A 133 5.08 1.71 -9.05
C GLY A 133 4.88 0.70 -7.93
N ILE A 134 5.99 0.23 -7.36
CA ILE A 134 6.02 -0.49 -6.08
C ILE A 134 6.84 0.35 -5.10
N TRP A 135 6.20 0.86 -4.05
CA TRP A 135 6.85 1.69 -3.05
C TRP A 135 6.98 0.92 -1.75
N LEU A 136 8.18 0.90 -1.18
CA LEU A 136 8.49 0.35 0.13
C LEU A 136 8.93 1.50 1.03
N THR A 137 8.18 1.76 2.11
CA THR A 137 8.53 2.77 3.12
C THR A 137 8.59 2.11 4.48
N GLY A 138 9.73 2.23 5.17
CA GLY A 138 9.91 1.66 6.50
C GLY A 138 9.59 0.16 6.53
N THR A 139 10.29 -0.61 5.70
CA THR A 139 10.07 -2.06 5.56
C THR A 139 11.24 -2.88 6.12
N LYS A 140 10.98 -4.15 6.47
CA LYS A 140 11.98 -5.11 6.94
C LYS A 140 11.62 -6.52 6.48
N GLY A 141 12.47 -7.19 5.71
CA GLY A 141 12.20 -8.57 5.26
C GLY A 141 11.00 -8.66 4.32
N VAL A 142 10.89 -7.70 3.39
CA VAL A 142 9.91 -7.72 2.30
C VAL A 142 10.54 -8.32 1.05
N THR A 143 9.81 -9.18 0.35
CA THR A 143 10.27 -9.79 -0.90
C THR A 143 9.49 -9.21 -2.07
N VAL A 144 10.20 -8.70 -3.08
CA VAL A 144 9.62 -8.19 -4.34
C VAL A 144 10.21 -8.99 -5.50
N SER A 145 9.41 -9.73 -6.26
CA SER A 145 9.92 -10.63 -7.31
C SER A 145 8.94 -10.82 -8.48
N GLY A 146 9.46 -10.94 -9.71
CA GLY A 146 8.62 -11.26 -10.88
C GLY A 146 7.56 -10.22 -11.26
N ASN A 147 7.57 -9.02 -10.67
CA ASN A 147 6.63 -7.95 -11.03
C ASN A 147 7.11 -7.22 -12.29
N THR A 148 6.16 -6.80 -13.12
CA THR A 148 6.41 -5.91 -14.25
C THR A 148 5.89 -4.53 -13.89
N VAL A 149 6.73 -3.51 -14.01
CA VAL A 149 6.32 -2.11 -13.80
C VAL A 149 6.56 -1.31 -15.06
N THR A 150 5.49 -0.76 -15.62
CA THR A 150 5.50 0.07 -16.83
C THR A 150 5.18 1.51 -16.46
N CYS A 151 6.08 2.44 -16.79
CA CYS A 151 5.91 3.87 -16.51
C CYS A 151 5.67 4.64 -17.82
N ASN A 152 4.46 5.13 -18.03
CA ASN A 152 4.02 5.81 -19.25
C ASN A 152 3.97 7.35 -19.12
N PHE A 153 4.65 7.92 -18.14
CA PHE A 153 4.72 9.37 -17.93
C PHE A 153 6.10 9.91 -18.33
N GLN A 154 6.13 11.08 -18.96
CA GLN A 154 7.37 11.72 -19.43
C GLN A 154 7.76 12.98 -18.65
N SER A 155 6.96 13.39 -17.66
CA SER A 155 7.19 14.58 -16.85
C SER A 155 7.24 14.27 -15.36
N LYS A 156 7.92 15.13 -14.59
CA LYS A 156 7.84 15.13 -13.13
C LYS A 156 6.39 15.38 -12.73
N GLY A 157 5.80 14.51 -11.91
CA GLY A 157 4.51 14.78 -11.29
C GLY A 157 4.67 15.66 -10.06
N LYS A 158 3.53 15.99 -9.42
CA LYS A 158 3.44 16.81 -8.20
C LYS A 158 4.39 16.34 -7.08
N TYR A 159 4.74 15.05 -7.04
CA TYR A 159 5.57 14.43 -6.01
C TYR A 159 6.98 14.01 -6.50
N GLY A 160 7.43 14.53 -7.66
CA GLY A 160 8.79 14.32 -8.19
C GLY A 160 8.87 13.42 -9.44
N THR A 161 10.04 12.82 -9.67
CA THR A 161 10.26 11.81 -10.71
C THR A 161 9.62 10.49 -10.28
N GLY A 162 8.97 9.77 -11.21
CA GLY A 162 8.45 8.45 -10.89
C GLY A 162 9.55 7.39 -10.81
N SER A 163 9.26 6.30 -10.12
CA SER A 163 10.18 5.18 -9.92
C SER A 163 9.44 3.86 -10.09
N GLY A 164 10.04 2.89 -10.79
CA GLY A 164 9.45 1.57 -10.92
C GLY A 164 9.31 0.86 -9.57
N ILE A 165 10.43 0.77 -8.84
CA ILE A 165 10.47 0.37 -7.44
C ILE A 165 11.13 1.50 -6.64
N ARG A 166 10.52 1.95 -5.54
CA ARG A 166 11.02 3.00 -4.65
C ARG A 166 11.19 2.44 -3.25
N THR A 167 12.29 2.77 -2.59
CA THR A 167 12.60 2.31 -1.22
C THR A 167 13.00 3.50 -0.35
N GLU A 168 12.41 3.59 0.85
CA GLU A 168 12.64 4.67 1.85
C GLU A 168 12.63 4.15 3.29
#